data_AF-A0AAJ4JVP0-F1
#
_entry.id   AF-A0AAJ4JVP0-F1
#
_cell.length_a   1.000
_cell.length_b   1.000
_cell.length_c   1.000
_cell.angle_alpha   90.00
_cell.angle_beta   90.00
_cell.angle_gamma   90.00
#
_symmetry.space_group_name_H-M   'P 1'
#
loop_
_entity.id
_entity.type
_entity.pdbx_description
1 polymer ?
#
loop_
_entity_poly.entity_id
_entity_poly.type
_entity_poly.pdbx_seq_one_letter_code
_entity_poly.pdbx_strand_id
1 'polypeptide(L)'
;MSLDNFKKQTITWDMINQAFEQPIQIMEGDVNARTLLLKITDNGSVLDLTGYSVKLTYQYMYKSQSGFIMLTPNDISKGEFTLIIPTEMTVSGLIKSNLILLNEDKEQVIVSKNLTFISDDSTVTSLTQEVNNKIDDFTKLLLENMPQVMRSELNDLHAQTESNKSNIELKANLADMTSLQSAMTELKNEVEAFGISHENLVTIKSLLDAIARNASESEVVELINSVKVLTSNISLMSNGDYSPKANQTDLESLQSAVNNQSATISTKANQTDLDDLQTDLQTKVNAIYSNALADHTEIVNARGGQSSLDVRLDGLDAKYTDLENDYEQNKKIETLIKHGMYDYIVDINGTGDFTSVAECVKQAADLSTIYIKNGLYENEIVKAWLKTVFIVGESRDGVIITNSTGEYATPPVEMGTGLLRNLTIYAKDPGGLTPKNKGYALHSESSVYNYYKFEVDNCNIISDWRQSWGMGMRGGMVYNARNVNFDGGVYFHDNEHANGTVQRIFFDTCNMTREDTNEALIMQDQQMSNADIDVRFNRCFIKSLQGTEILFFKWDTINTNVIPATGFVDFPSWGLNSFSWGNSEAALNA
;
A
#
# COMPACT_ATOMS: atom_id res chain seq x y z
N MET A 1 -10.53 37.52 6.65
CA MET A 1 -11.90 38.06 6.83
C MET A 1 -11.84 39.13 7.90
N SER A 2 -12.45 40.30 7.70
CA SER A 2 -12.36 41.42 8.65
C SER A 2 -13.16 41.13 9.92
N LEU A 3 -12.64 41.61 11.07
CA LEU A 3 -13.14 41.35 12.42
C LEU A 3 -14.59 41.83 12.66
N ASP A 4 -15.11 42.73 11.81
CA ASP A 4 -16.40 43.40 12.03
C ASP A 4 -17.64 42.61 11.53
N ASN A 5 -17.47 41.59 10.68
CA ASN A 5 -18.59 40.77 10.20
C ASN A 5 -19.08 39.71 11.23
N PHE A 6 -18.45 39.62 12.41
CA PHE A 6 -18.68 38.52 13.36
C PHE A 6 -19.60 38.84 14.55
N LYS A 7 -20.06 40.09 14.72
CA LYS A 7 -20.85 40.48 15.92
C LYS A 7 -22.33 40.06 15.87
N LYS A 8 -22.87 39.75 14.68
CA LYS A 8 -24.30 39.40 14.48
C LYS A 8 -24.41 38.31 13.41
N GLN A 9 -24.27 37.06 13.83
CA GLN A 9 -24.56 35.90 12.97
C GLN A 9 -26.05 35.54 13.13
N THR A 10 -26.73 35.30 12.01
CA THR A 10 -28.08 34.73 12.03
C THR A 10 -27.98 33.23 11.82
N ILE A 11 -28.64 32.44 12.67
CA ILE A 11 -28.83 31.01 12.47
C ILE A 11 -30.32 30.69 12.36
N THR A 12 -30.65 29.77 11.48
CA THR A 12 -32.02 29.29 11.28
C THR A 12 -32.18 27.93 11.93
N TRP A 13 -33.19 27.79 12.77
CA TRP A 13 -33.62 26.50 13.33
C TRP A 13 -34.96 26.11 12.74
N ASP A 14 -34.91 25.22 11.75
CA ASP A 14 -36.11 24.57 11.23
C ASP A 14 -36.56 23.40 12.11
N MET A 15 -37.85 23.35 12.47
CA MET A 15 -38.42 22.29 13.31
C MET A 15 -38.54 20.94 12.60
N ILE A 16 -38.47 20.87 11.26
CA ILE A 16 -38.56 19.62 10.47
C ILE A 16 -37.17 18.96 10.29
N ASN A 17 -36.24 19.20 11.21
CA ASN A 17 -34.90 18.58 11.28
C ASN A 17 -34.00 18.85 10.06
N GLN A 18 -33.46 20.07 9.96
CA GLN A 18 -32.19 20.33 9.28
C GLN A 18 -31.07 20.44 10.30
N ALA A 19 -29.88 19.88 10.09
CA ALA A 19 -28.74 20.14 10.96
C ALA A 19 -28.37 21.63 10.95
N PHE A 20 -27.74 22.16 12.00
CA PHE A 20 -27.07 23.46 11.85
C PHE A 20 -25.88 23.27 10.92
N GLU A 21 -25.79 24.07 9.86
CA GLU A 21 -24.81 23.88 8.78
C GLU A 21 -23.35 23.93 9.25
N GLN A 22 -23.07 24.65 10.36
CA GLN A 22 -21.72 24.85 10.84
C GLN A 22 -21.67 25.18 12.35
N PRO A 23 -20.60 24.77 13.06
CA PRO A 23 -20.33 25.20 14.44
C PRO A 23 -20.15 26.71 14.53
N ILE A 24 -20.45 27.29 15.70
CA ILE A 24 -20.26 28.72 15.96
C ILE A 24 -18.88 28.93 16.61
N GLN A 25 -18.04 29.75 15.98
CA GLN A 25 -16.74 30.14 16.54
C GLN A 25 -16.90 31.29 17.54
N ILE A 26 -16.30 31.10 18.72
CA ILE A 26 -16.21 32.10 19.80
C ILE A 26 -14.75 32.18 20.25
N MET A 27 -14.28 33.37 20.66
CA MET A 27 -12.89 33.59 21.06
C MET A 27 -12.80 34.05 22.52
N GLU A 28 -11.68 33.70 23.17
CA GLU A 28 -11.39 34.15 24.53
C GLU A 28 -11.29 35.67 24.59
N GLY A 29 -12.13 36.30 25.43
CA GLY A 29 -12.24 37.76 25.54
C GLY A 29 -13.46 38.39 24.86
N ASP A 30 -14.33 37.60 24.22
CA ASP A 30 -15.59 38.07 23.60
C ASP A 30 -16.71 38.39 24.62
N VAL A 31 -16.38 39.11 25.71
CA VAL A 31 -17.29 39.43 26.81
C VAL A 31 -18.45 40.31 26.32
N ASN A 32 -19.68 39.79 26.37
CA ASN A 32 -20.93 40.50 25.98
C ASN A 32 -20.96 41.05 24.54
N ALA A 33 -20.02 40.65 23.67
CA ALA A 33 -19.82 41.26 22.35
C ALA A 33 -20.35 40.43 21.17
N ARG A 34 -20.63 39.13 21.37
CA ARG A 34 -21.22 38.26 20.33
C ARG A 34 -22.69 38.01 20.60
N THR A 35 -23.52 38.49 19.68
CA THR A 35 -24.96 38.22 19.65
C THR A 35 -25.28 37.31 18.48
N LEU A 36 -26.03 36.24 18.75
CA LEU A 36 -26.53 35.32 17.75
C LEU A 36 -28.03 35.57 17.58
N LEU A 37 -28.45 35.86 16.35
CA LEU A 37 -29.85 35.99 16.00
C LEU A 37 -30.38 34.60 15.62
N LEU A 38 -31.29 34.06 16.41
CA LEU A 38 -31.96 32.79 16.14
C LEU A 38 -33.30 33.08 15.47
N LYS A 39 -33.53 32.47 14.30
CA LYS A 39 -34.83 32.45 13.64
C LYS A 39 -35.37 31.03 13.61
N ILE A 40 -36.53 30.81 14.22
CA ILE A 40 -37.19 29.50 14.24
C ILE A 40 -38.22 29.44 13.11
N THR A 41 -38.17 28.40 12.30
CA THR A 41 -39.07 28.18 11.17
C THR A 41 -39.71 26.79 11.22
N ASP A 42 -40.83 26.64 10.53
CA ASP A 42 -41.45 25.35 10.25
C ASP A 42 -41.45 25.14 8.73
N ASN A 43 -40.64 24.20 8.23
CA ASN A 43 -40.49 23.95 6.79
C ASN A 43 -40.13 25.21 5.97
N GLY A 44 -39.22 26.04 6.48
CA GLY A 44 -38.82 27.31 5.89
C GLY A 44 -39.82 28.47 6.05
N SER A 45 -40.99 28.23 6.64
CA SER A 45 -42.01 29.26 6.89
C SER A 45 -41.82 29.93 8.25
N VAL A 46 -42.15 31.22 8.32
CA VAL A 46 -42.13 31.99 9.57
C VAL A 46 -43.19 31.46 10.53
N LEU A 47 -42.84 31.33 11.80
CA LEU A 47 -43.68 30.76 12.84
C LEU A 47 -43.96 31.79 13.95
N ASP A 48 -45.22 31.97 14.32
CA ASP A 48 -45.60 32.75 15.51
C ASP A 48 -45.39 31.90 16.76
N LEU A 49 -44.54 32.37 17.65
CA LEU A 49 -44.15 31.69 18.88
C LEU A 49 -44.68 32.40 20.13
N THR A 50 -45.78 33.15 20.03
CA THR A 50 -46.45 33.76 21.19
C THR A 50 -46.84 32.69 22.22
N GLY A 51 -46.40 32.85 23.48
CA GLY A 51 -46.57 31.85 24.55
C GLY A 51 -45.47 30.78 24.62
N TYR A 52 -44.36 30.97 23.91
CA TYR A 52 -43.20 30.09 23.94
C TYR A 52 -41.93 30.84 24.36
N SER A 53 -40.99 30.11 24.97
CA SER A 53 -39.65 30.58 25.30
C SER A 53 -38.57 29.67 24.75
N VAL A 54 -37.38 30.23 24.52
CA VAL A 54 -36.22 29.47 24.04
C VAL A 54 -35.11 29.53 25.08
N LYS A 55 -34.56 28.35 25.39
CA LYS A 55 -33.49 28.17 26.37
C LYS A 55 -32.28 27.49 25.71
N LEU A 56 -31.08 28.00 25.95
CA LEU A 56 -29.83 27.29 25.67
C LEU A 56 -29.29 26.69 26.96
N THR A 57 -29.00 25.40 26.96
CA THR A 57 -28.20 24.74 28.00
C THR A 57 -26.80 24.48 27.47
N TYR A 58 -25.77 24.58 28.29
CA TYR A 58 -24.39 24.33 27.89
C TYR A 58 -23.58 23.60 28.95
N GLN A 59 -22.62 22.81 28.51
CA GLN A 59 -21.66 22.10 29.35
C GLN A 59 -20.29 22.05 28.66
N TYR A 60 -19.24 22.37 29.42
CA TYR A 60 -17.87 22.17 28.99
C TYR A 60 -17.52 20.68 29.00
N MET A 61 -16.94 20.15 27.91
CA MET A 61 -16.57 18.73 27.85
C MET A 61 -15.41 18.36 28.78
N TYR A 62 -14.47 19.30 28.95
CA TYR A 62 -13.21 19.07 29.66
C TYR A 62 -13.11 19.88 30.98
N LYS A 63 -14.21 20.51 31.40
CA LYS A 63 -14.33 21.23 32.67
C LYS A 63 -15.70 20.91 33.27
N SER A 64 -15.80 20.70 34.58
CA SER A 64 -17.08 20.40 35.27
C SER A 64 -18.02 21.62 35.39
N GLN A 65 -18.00 22.52 34.42
CA GLN A 65 -18.80 23.74 34.38
C GLN A 65 -19.95 23.58 33.38
N SER A 66 -21.15 23.91 33.82
CA SER A 66 -22.36 23.92 33.00
C SER A 66 -23.27 25.08 33.41
N GLY A 67 -24.20 25.44 32.53
CA GLY A 67 -25.12 26.53 32.76
C GLY A 67 -26.27 26.55 31.75
N PHE A 68 -27.11 27.58 31.85
CA PHE A 68 -28.16 27.83 30.87
C PHE A 68 -28.40 29.33 30.69
N ILE A 69 -28.97 29.68 29.55
CA ILE A 69 -29.30 31.04 29.14
C ILE A 69 -30.71 31.04 28.57
N MET A 70 -31.55 31.96 29.02
CA MET A 70 -32.82 32.25 28.37
C MET A 70 -32.59 33.24 27.23
N LEU A 71 -33.03 32.89 26.02
CA LEU A 71 -32.90 33.78 24.88
C LEU A 71 -33.93 34.91 24.98
N THR A 72 -33.55 36.11 24.56
CA THR A 72 -34.44 37.29 24.58
C THR A 72 -35.27 37.31 23.30
N PRO A 73 -36.61 37.40 23.35
CA PRO A 73 -37.42 37.55 22.15
C PRO A 73 -37.17 38.91 21.51
N ASN A 74 -36.93 38.92 20.19
CA ASN A 74 -36.84 40.15 19.39
C ASN A 74 -38.18 40.46 18.73
N ASP A 75 -38.73 39.46 18.03
CA ASP A 75 -40.05 39.49 17.41
C ASP A 75 -40.65 38.09 17.51
N ILE A 76 -41.41 37.87 18.58
CA ILE A 76 -41.97 36.56 18.90
C ILE A 76 -42.97 36.07 17.85
N SER A 77 -43.67 37.01 17.19
CA SER A 77 -44.63 36.72 16.11
C SER A 77 -43.95 36.21 14.83
N LYS A 78 -42.63 36.35 14.74
CA LYS A 78 -41.79 35.84 13.64
C LYS A 78 -40.80 34.76 14.08
N GLY A 79 -40.87 34.31 15.33
CA GLY A 79 -39.96 33.32 15.89
C GLY A 79 -38.51 33.79 15.98
N GLU A 80 -38.29 35.09 16.19
CA GLU A 80 -36.95 35.71 16.24
C GLU A 80 -36.50 35.97 17.68
N PHE A 81 -35.31 35.45 18.03
CA PHE A 81 -34.71 35.55 19.36
C PHE A 81 -33.25 35.97 19.30
N THR A 82 -32.75 36.65 20.33
CA THR A 82 -31.33 36.94 20.53
C THR A 82 -30.75 36.05 21.61
N LEU A 83 -29.64 35.39 21.30
CA LEU A 83 -28.73 34.79 22.27
C LEU A 83 -27.53 35.71 22.49
N ILE A 84 -27.31 36.12 23.74
CA ILE A 84 -26.09 36.80 24.18
C ILE A 84 -25.17 35.74 24.74
N ILE A 85 -23.98 35.58 24.15
CA ILE A 85 -22.99 34.60 24.63
C ILE A 85 -22.37 35.11 25.94
N PRO A 86 -22.45 34.35 27.04
CA PRO A 86 -21.95 34.79 28.34
C PRO A 86 -20.43 34.58 28.40
N THR A 87 -19.75 35.35 29.26
CA THR A 87 -18.29 35.32 29.41
C THR A 87 -17.77 33.92 29.73
N GLU A 88 -18.54 33.18 30.52
CA GLU A 88 -18.23 31.82 30.93
C GLU A 88 -18.14 30.86 29.75
N MET A 89 -18.82 31.14 28.63
CA MET A 89 -18.73 30.35 27.40
C MET A 89 -17.56 30.77 26.51
N THR A 90 -16.88 31.89 26.80
CA THR A 90 -15.71 32.36 26.00
C THR A 90 -14.39 31.71 26.41
N VAL A 91 -14.40 30.88 27.45
CA VAL A 91 -13.18 30.18 27.91
C VAL A 91 -12.84 29.05 26.93
N SER A 92 -11.55 28.92 26.60
CA SER A 92 -11.03 27.89 25.69
C SER A 92 -11.48 26.46 26.06
N GLY A 93 -11.98 25.72 25.06
CA GLY A 93 -12.47 24.34 25.14
C GLY A 93 -13.72 24.04 24.28
N LEU A 94 -14.02 22.75 24.11
CA LEU A 94 -15.26 22.30 23.44
C LEU A 94 -16.47 22.43 24.37
N ILE A 95 -17.49 23.13 23.91
CA ILE A 95 -18.75 23.33 24.64
C ILE A 95 -19.87 22.60 23.90
N LYS A 96 -20.48 21.63 24.58
CA LYS A 96 -21.71 21.01 24.12
C LYS A 96 -22.87 21.88 24.58
N SER A 97 -23.75 22.26 23.66
CA SER A 97 -24.94 23.02 24.00
C SER A 97 -26.19 22.50 23.29
N ASN A 98 -27.35 22.80 23.86
CA ASN A 98 -28.63 22.34 23.36
C ASN A 98 -29.66 23.46 23.51
N LEU A 99 -30.25 23.87 22.38
CA LEU A 99 -31.37 24.79 22.28
C LEU A 99 -32.67 24.03 22.54
N ILE A 100 -33.56 24.61 23.33
CA ILE A 100 -34.82 24.00 23.76
C ILE A 100 -35.93 25.02 23.56
N LEU A 101 -36.95 24.66 22.79
CA LEU A 101 -38.20 25.42 22.66
C LEU A 101 -39.21 24.89 23.68
N LEU A 102 -39.72 25.78 24.51
CA LEU A 102 -40.64 25.48 25.62
C LEU A 102 -41.97 26.18 25.38
N ASN A 103 -43.08 25.49 25.62
CA ASN A 103 -44.39 26.12 25.76
C ASN A 103 -44.55 26.61 27.21
N GLU A 104 -44.81 27.90 27.40
CA GLU A 104 -44.86 28.52 28.74
C GLU A 104 -46.06 28.06 29.54
N ASP A 105 -47.24 27.96 28.92
CA ASP A 105 -48.48 27.59 29.60
C ASP A 105 -48.48 26.13 30.09
N LYS A 106 -47.82 25.23 29.35
CA LYS A 106 -47.78 23.78 29.62
C LYS A 106 -46.48 23.31 30.26
N GLU A 107 -45.50 24.20 30.43
CA GLU A 107 -44.13 23.88 30.86
C GLU A 107 -43.52 22.69 30.10
N GLN A 108 -43.85 22.56 28.80
CA GLN A 108 -43.51 21.39 27.99
C GLN A 108 -42.39 21.70 26.98
N VAL A 109 -41.40 20.81 26.89
CA VAL A 109 -40.43 20.82 25.79
C VAL A 109 -41.11 20.39 24.50
N ILE A 110 -41.09 21.28 23.51
CA ILE A 110 -41.66 21.04 22.18
C ILE A 110 -40.64 20.34 21.28
N VAL A 111 -39.44 20.92 21.22
CA VAL A 111 -38.32 20.40 20.43
C VAL A 111 -37.02 20.90 21.04
N SER A 112 -35.95 20.11 20.86
CA SER A 112 -34.61 20.53 21.23
C SER A 112 -33.61 20.21 20.12
N LYS A 113 -32.52 20.96 20.06
CA LYS A 113 -31.51 20.81 19.00
C LYS A 113 -30.12 21.15 19.51
N ASN A 114 -29.15 20.28 19.20
CA ASN A 114 -27.77 20.49 19.58
C ASN A 114 -27.14 21.63 18.78
N LEU A 115 -26.37 22.47 19.46
CA LEU A 115 -25.57 23.53 18.87
C LEU A 115 -24.14 23.41 19.40
N THR A 116 -23.15 23.44 18.51
CA THR A 116 -21.74 23.30 18.89
C THR A 116 -21.05 24.64 18.83
N PHE A 117 -20.41 25.03 19.94
CA PHE A 117 -19.51 26.16 19.99
C PHE A 117 -18.06 25.68 20.01
N ILE A 118 -17.21 26.30 19.20
CA ILE A 118 -15.77 26.05 19.16
C ILE A 118 -15.07 27.28 19.72
N SER A 119 -14.39 27.09 20.86
CA SER A 119 -13.60 28.11 21.54
C SER A 119 -12.15 27.63 21.62
N ASP A 120 -11.39 27.64 20.51
CA ASP A 120 -9.92 27.79 20.41
C ASP A 120 -9.34 27.19 19.11
N ASP A 121 -8.11 27.63 18.79
CA ASP A 121 -7.24 27.18 17.70
C ASP A 121 -6.53 25.83 17.98
N SER A 122 -6.81 25.14 19.10
CA SER A 122 -6.00 23.99 19.57
C SER A 122 -6.10 22.75 18.69
N THR A 123 -7.23 22.58 17.99
CA THR A 123 -7.43 21.45 17.07
C THR A 123 -6.56 21.54 15.82
N VAL A 124 -6.16 22.76 15.41
CA VAL A 124 -5.31 22.98 14.23
C VAL A 124 -3.87 22.58 14.54
N THR A 125 -3.37 22.86 15.74
CA THR A 125 -1.98 22.54 16.12
C THR A 125 -1.78 21.04 16.30
N SER A 126 -2.72 20.34 16.94
CA SER A 126 -2.65 18.89 17.12
C SER A 126 -2.77 18.14 15.80
N LEU A 127 -3.68 18.56 14.91
CA LEU A 127 -3.78 17.98 13.56
C LEU A 127 -2.51 18.23 12.74
N THR A 128 -1.94 19.44 12.83
CA THR A 128 -0.70 19.77 12.10
C THR A 128 0.44 18.87 12.56
N GLN A 129 0.53 18.60 13.86
CA GLN A 129 1.57 17.74 14.41
C GLN A 129 1.33 16.25 14.07
N GLU A 130 0.08 15.79 14.09
CA GLU A 130 -0.28 14.44 13.68
C GLU A 130 -0.05 14.20 12.18
N VAL A 131 -0.40 15.17 11.33
CA VAL A 131 -0.15 15.11 9.88
C VAL A 131 1.34 15.08 9.59
N ASN A 132 2.15 15.91 10.26
CA ASN A 132 3.60 15.88 10.09
C ASN A 132 4.21 14.53 10.51
N ASN A 133 3.77 13.95 11.63
CA ASN A 133 4.23 12.62 12.06
C ASN A 133 3.84 11.54 11.03
N LYS A 134 2.63 11.60 10.46
CA LYS A 134 2.19 10.66 9.41
C LYS A 134 2.98 10.82 8.11
N ILE A 135 3.39 12.04 7.74
CA ILE A 135 4.24 12.31 6.57
C ILE A 135 5.64 11.70 6.80
N ASP A 136 6.20 11.84 8.00
CA ASP A 136 7.49 11.25 8.35
C ASP A 136 7.45 9.71 8.31
N ASP A 137 6.40 9.10 8.87
CA ASP A 137 6.22 7.65 8.85
C ASP A 137 6.03 7.12 7.42
N PHE A 138 5.27 7.83 6.58
CA PHE A 138 5.11 7.48 5.17
C PHE A 138 6.43 7.56 4.40
N THR A 139 7.26 8.57 4.68
CA THR A 139 8.58 8.73 4.07
C THR A 139 9.52 7.59 4.44
N LYS A 140 9.52 7.15 5.72
CA LYS A 140 10.29 5.97 6.16
C LYS A 140 9.81 4.69 5.47
N LEU A 141 8.49 4.48 5.41
CA LEU A 141 7.92 3.30 4.76
C LEU A 141 8.25 3.23 3.26
N LEU A 142 8.29 4.37 2.57
CA LEU A 142 8.73 4.47 1.19
C LEU A 142 10.20 4.10 1.01
N LEU A 143 11.06 4.55 1.92
CA LEU A 143 12.50 4.23 1.91
C LEU A 143 12.79 2.77 2.29
N GLU A 144 11.98 2.16 3.17
CA GLU A 144 12.09 0.76 3.56
C GLU A 144 11.60 -0.20 2.47
N ASN A 145 10.50 0.14 1.79
CA ASN A 145 9.94 -0.67 0.71
C ASN A 145 10.58 -0.39 -0.66
N MET A 146 11.50 0.57 -0.75
CA MET A 146 12.26 0.82 -1.96
C MET A 146 13.15 -0.40 -2.25
N PRO A 147 13.07 -0.99 -3.47
CA PRO A 147 13.97 -2.04 -3.91
C PRO A 147 15.43 -1.66 -3.65
N GLN A 148 16.21 -2.59 -3.11
CA GLN A 148 17.61 -2.36 -2.71
C GLN A 148 18.47 -1.75 -3.84
N VAL A 149 18.17 -2.11 -5.10
CA VAL A 149 18.83 -1.56 -6.29
C VAL A 149 18.57 -0.06 -6.45
N MET A 150 17.31 0.40 -6.30
CA MET A 150 17.00 1.83 -6.35
C MET A 150 17.60 2.60 -5.18
N ARG A 151 17.68 1.96 -3.99
CA ARG A 151 18.31 2.58 -2.82
C ARG A 151 19.84 2.71 -2.98
N SER A 152 20.50 1.74 -3.63
CA SER A 152 21.93 1.85 -3.95
C SER A 152 22.18 2.90 -5.02
N GLU A 153 21.38 2.92 -6.10
CA GLU A 153 21.47 3.94 -7.15
C GLU A 153 21.29 5.36 -6.60
N LEU A 154 20.35 5.56 -5.66
CA LEU A 154 20.14 6.86 -5.02
C LEU A 154 21.34 7.28 -4.15
N ASN A 155 21.95 6.35 -3.41
CA ASN A 155 23.14 6.62 -2.61
C ASN A 155 24.36 6.93 -3.51
N ASP A 156 24.54 6.19 -4.59
CA ASP A 156 25.60 6.42 -5.58
C ASP A 156 25.44 7.79 -6.25
N LEU A 157 24.21 8.19 -6.58
CA LEU A 157 23.91 9.51 -7.14
C LEU A 157 24.24 10.63 -6.14
N HIS A 158 23.94 10.42 -4.85
CA HIS A 158 24.26 11.38 -3.78
C HIS A 158 25.77 11.53 -3.61
N ALA A 159 26.51 10.41 -3.58
CA ALA A 159 27.97 10.39 -3.51
C ALA A 159 28.60 11.06 -4.75
N GLN A 160 28.05 10.80 -5.94
CA GLN A 160 28.48 11.46 -7.18
C GLN A 160 28.23 12.96 -7.15
N THR A 161 27.11 13.41 -6.56
CA THR A 161 26.77 14.84 -6.44
C THR A 161 27.75 15.58 -5.53
N GLU A 162 28.07 15.02 -4.36
CA GLU A 162 29.07 15.59 -3.45
C GLU A 162 30.48 15.60 -4.07
N SER A 163 30.84 14.53 -4.80
CA SER A 163 32.09 14.47 -5.56
C SER A 163 32.16 15.55 -6.66
N ASN A 164 31.08 15.74 -7.42
CA ASN A 164 30.99 16.75 -8.47
C ASN A 164 31.10 18.18 -7.90
N LYS A 165 30.48 18.44 -6.75
CA LYS A 165 30.58 19.73 -6.04
C LYS A 165 32.02 20.04 -5.65
N SER A 166 32.73 19.08 -5.06
CA SER A 166 34.15 19.21 -4.70
C SER A 166 35.04 19.45 -5.93
N ASN A 167 34.79 18.74 -7.03
CA ASN A 167 35.54 18.91 -8.29
C ASN A 167 35.33 20.30 -8.94
N ILE A 168 34.14 20.89 -8.80
CA ILE A 168 33.86 22.24 -9.28
C ILE A 168 34.62 23.28 -8.44
N GLU A 169 34.63 23.15 -7.11
CA GLU A 169 35.42 24.02 -6.22
C GLU A 169 36.94 23.93 -6.49
N LEU A 170 37.47 22.72 -6.72
CA LEU A 170 38.88 22.52 -7.08
C LEU A 170 39.25 23.14 -8.43
N LYS A 171 38.38 23.00 -9.45
CA LYS A 171 38.62 23.61 -10.78
C LYS A 171 38.57 25.13 -10.74
N ALA A 172 37.67 25.72 -9.94
CA ALA A 172 37.62 27.16 -9.74
C ALA A 172 38.95 27.67 -9.15
N ASN A 173 39.47 27.01 -8.12
CA ASN A 173 40.74 27.38 -7.48
C ASN A 173 41.97 27.23 -8.42
N LEU A 174 42.00 26.21 -9.29
CA LEU A 174 43.12 26.01 -10.21
C LEU A 174 43.14 27.05 -11.35
N ALA A 175 41.97 27.44 -11.86
CA ALA A 175 41.87 28.47 -12.90
C ALA A 175 42.31 29.85 -12.38
N ASP A 176 41.95 30.18 -11.14
CA ASP A 176 42.38 31.42 -10.47
C ASP A 176 43.88 31.43 -10.20
N MET A 177 44.45 30.30 -9.72
CA MET A 177 45.90 30.13 -9.54
C MET A 177 46.67 30.27 -10.85
N THR A 178 46.15 29.69 -11.94
CA THR A 178 46.79 29.78 -13.27
C THR A 178 46.75 31.22 -13.77
N SER A 179 45.64 31.92 -13.60
CA SER A 179 45.49 33.33 -13.99
C SER A 179 46.41 34.25 -13.19
N LEU A 180 46.53 34.01 -11.88
CA LEU A 180 47.45 34.74 -11.01
C LEU A 180 48.91 34.49 -11.42
N GLN A 181 49.27 33.26 -11.77
CA GLN A 181 50.61 32.90 -12.19
C GLN A 181 50.98 33.51 -13.55
N SER A 182 50.04 33.57 -14.49
CA SER A 182 50.20 34.31 -15.75
C SER A 182 50.41 35.79 -15.50
N ALA A 183 49.57 36.43 -14.67
CA ALA A 183 49.73 37.84 -14.31
C ALA A 183 51.07 38.14 -13.62
N MET A 184 51.53 37.24 -12.74
CA MET A 184 52.85 37.35 -12.07
C MET A 184 54.01 37.25 -13.08
N THR A 185 53.85 36.40 -14.10
CA THR A 185 54.83 36.21 -15.17
C THR A 185 54.86 37.42 -16.09
N GLU A 186 53.70 37.97 -16.46
CA GLU A 186 53.61 39.21 -17.23
C GLU A 186 54.22 40.40 -16.48
N LEU A 187 53.91 40.57 -15.20
CA LEU A 187 54.51 41.60 -14.35
C LEU A 187 56.03 41.45 -14.26
N LYS A 188 56.53 40.23 -14.11
CA LYS A 188 57.97 39.95 -14.13
C LYS A 188 58.60 40.38 -15.46
N ASN A 189 57.98 40.03 -16.59
CA ASN A 189 58.48 40.40 -17.90
C ASN A 189 58.45 41.93 -18.12
N GLU A 190 57.41 42.62 -17.64
CA GLU A 190 57.36 44.09 -17.68
C GLU A 190 58.47 44.73 -16.84
N VAL A 191 58.71 44.23 -15.61
CA VAL A 191 59.82 44.69 -14.75
C VAL A 191 61.19 44.45 -15.40
N GLU A 192 61.38 43.31 -16.04
CA GLU A 192 62.60 43.00 -16.80
C GLU A 192 62.73 43.92 -18.03
N ALA A 193 61.64 44.29 -18.70
CA ALA A 193 61.62 45.24 -19.82
C ALA A 193 61.99 46.68 -19.39
N PHE A 194 61.75 47.06 -18.13
CA PHE A 194 62.28 48.29 -17.53
C PHE A 194 63.79 48.22 -17.23
N GLY A 195 64.46 47.10 -17.56
CA GLY A 195 65.90 46.91 -17.37
C GLY A 195 66.30 46.55 -15.94
N ILE A 196 65.33 46.20 -15.08
CA ILE A 196 65.57 45.82 -13.69
C ILE A 196 65.56 44.28 -13.59
N SER A 197 66.72 43.66 -13.80
CA SER A 197 66.94 42.23 -13.54
C SER A 197 67.60 41.99 -12.18
N HIS A 198 67.56 40.76 -11.67
CA HIS A 198 68.26 40.38 -10.43
C HIS A 198 69.78 40.64 -10.52
N GLU A 199 70.38 40.37 -11.69
CA GLU A 199 71.77 40.73 -11.99
C GLU A 199 71.99 42.24 -12.04
N ASN A 200 71.04 43.01 -12.60
CA ASN A 200 71.17 44.47 -12.70
C ASN A 200 71.01 45.16 -11.34
N LEU A 201 70.26 44.63 -10.38
CA LEU A 201 70.20 45.15 -9.01
C LEU A 201 71.53 44.98 -8.26
N VAL A 202 72.19 43.84 -8.42
CA VAL A 202 73.54 43.58 -7.89
C VAL A 202 74.57 44.43 -8.61
N THR A 203 74.42 44.61 -9.93
CA THR A 203 75.32 45.40 -10.77
C THR A 203 75.15 46.91 -10.55
N ILE A 204 73.94 47.42 -10.31
CA ILE A 204 73.67 48.83 -9.94
C ILE A 204 74.24 49.14 -8.57
N LYS A 205 74.10 48.23 -7.59
CA LYS A 205 74.76 48.35 -6.28
C LYS A 205 76.29 48.36 -6.43
N SER A 206 76.84 47.46 -7.22
CA SER A 206 78.29 47.34 -7.49
C SER A 206 78.82 48.52 -8.31
N LEU A 207 78.04 49.07 -9.25
CA LEU A 207 78.36 50.27 -10.02
C LEU A 207 78.27 51.54 -9.17
N LEU A 208 77.31 51.65 -8.24
CA LEU A 208 77.29 52.72 -7.25
C LEU A 208 78.53 52.66 -6.34
N ASP A 209 78.93 51.46 -5.93
CA ASP A 209 80.14 51.23 -5.11
C ASP A 209 81.44 51.44 -5.92
N ALA A 210 81.43 51.18 -7.24
CA ALA A 210 82.56 51.40 -8.15
C ALA A 210 82.67 52.85 -8.63
N ILE A 211 81.57 53.57 -8.86
CA ILE A 211 81.56 55.02 -9.12
C ILE A 211 82.01 55.79 -7.87
N ALA A 212 81.77 55.24 -6.67
CA ALA A 212 82.37 55.74 -5.44
C ALA A 212 83.90 55.49 -5.34
N ARG A 213 84.50 54.72 -6.26
CA ARG A 213 85.92 54.38 -6.34
C ARG A 213 86.47 54.59 -7.77
N ASN A 214 86.74 55.84 -8.14
CA ASN A 214 87.35 56.21 -9.44
C ASN A 214 88.53 55.30 -9.87
N ALA A 215 88.54 54.83 -11.12
CA ALA A 215 89.60 54.04 -11.77
C ALA A 215 90.47 54.89 -12.74
N SER A 216 91.74 54.49 -12.95
CA SER A 216 92.77 55.25 -13.69
C SER A 216 93.20 54.61 -15.03
N GLU A 217 93.69 55.47 -15.94
CA GLU A 217 94.13 55.27 -17.35
C GLU A 217 95.01 54.04 -17.70
N SER A 218 95.58 53.32 -16.73
CA SER A 218 96.52 52.21 -17.01
C SER A 218 95.85 50.93 -17.51
N GLU A 219 94.58 50.69 -17.18
CA GLU A 219 93.86 49.45 -17.52
C GLU A 219 93.36 49.43 -18.98
N VAL A 220 93.24 50.60 -19.61
CA VAL A 220 92.81 50.73 -21.02
C VAL A 220 93.92 50.30 -22.00
N VAL A 221 95.19 50.39 -21.58
CA VAL A 221 96.36 50.06 -22.42
C VAL A 221 96.57 48.55 -22.59
N GLU A 222 96.26 47.74 -21.57
CA GLU A 222 96.39 46.27 -21.65
C GLU A 222 95.38 45.62 -22.59
N LEU A 223 94.16 46.17 -22.66
CA LEU A 223 93.09 45.63 -23.51
C LEU A 223 93.41 45.78 -25.01
N ILE A 224 94.06 46.89 -25.40
CA ILE A 224 94.45 47.15 -26.80
C ILE A 224 95.46 46.11 -27.30
N ASN A 225 96.35 45.62 -26.43
CA ASN A 225 97.38 44.64 -26.80
C ASN A 225 96.80 43.24 -27.04
N SER A 226 95.79 42.83 -26.26
CA SER A 226 95.13 41.52 -26.41
C SER A 226 94.35 41.39 -27.73
N VAL A 227 93.73 42.48 -28.20
CA VAL A 227 92.95 42.49 -29.45
C VAL A 227 93.85 42.28 -30.69
N LYS A 228 95.07 42.82 -30.68
CA LYS A 228 96.03 42.66 -31.79
C LYS A 228 96.47 41.21 -32.03
N VAL A 229 96.61 40.42 -30.96
CA VAL A 229 97.02 39.01 -31.05
C VAL A 229 95.91 38.16 -31.68
N LEU A 230 94.64 38.46 -31.34
CA LEU A 230 93.49 37.73 -31.85
C LEU A 230 93.30 37.90 -33.37
N THR A 231 93.59 39.09 -33.90
CA THR A 231 93.52 39.37 -35.34
C THR A 231 94.55 38.55 -36.15
N SER A 232 95.72 38.24 -35.58
CA SER A 232 96.77 37.47 -36.27
C SER A 232 96.43 35.99 -36.42
N ASN A 233 95.64 35.41 -35.51
CA ASN A 233 95.31 33.98 -35.51
C ASN A 233 94.22 33.62 -36.54
N ILE A 234 93.38 34.59 -36.93
CA ILE A 234 92.28 34.36 -37.88
C ILE A 234 92.79 34.25 -39.33
N SER A 235 93.95 34.81 -39.66
CA SER A 235 94.53 34.74 -41.02
C SER A 235 95.13 33.38 -41.42
N LEU A 236 95.24 32.40 -40.51
CA LEU A 236 95.87 31.09 -40.77
C LEU A 236 94.88 29.95 -41.09
N MET A 237 93.57 30.20 -41.09
CA MET A 237 92.53 29.16 -41.20
C MET A 237 91.91 28.98 -42.60
N SER A 238 92.46 29.57 -43.67
CA SER A 238 91.83 29.57 -45.00
C SER A 238 92.59 28.76 -46.08
N ASN A 239 92.82 27.45 -45.90
CA ASN A 239 93.29 26.57 -47.00
C ASN A 239 92.91 25.08 -46.84
N GLY A 240 92.01 24.61 -47.72
CA GLY A 240 91.79 23.20 -48.14
C GLY A 240 90.75 22.39 -47.34
N ASP A 241 89.86 21.55 -47.90
CA ASP A 241 89.64 21.04 -49.27
C ASP A 241 88.27 20.30 -49.31
N TYR A 242 87.52 20.33 -50.42
CA TYR A 242 86.15 19.79 -50.56
C TYR A 242 86.08 18.63 -51.61
N SER A 243 85.60 17.44 -51.17
CA SER A 243 84.82 16.39 -51.90
C SER A 243 85.47 15.59 -53.07
N PRO A 244 85.11 14.28 -53.27
CA PRO A 244 84.16 13.96 -54.37
C PRO A 244 83.18 12.78 -54.12
N LYS A 245 82.24 12.66 -55.07
CA LYS A 245 81.03 11.81 -55.18
C LYS A 245 81.27 10.28 -55.17
N ALA A 246 80.20 9.54 -54.82
CA ALA A 246 80.16 8.08 -54.61
C ALA A 246 80.62 7.22 -55.82
N ASN A 247 81.35 6.14 -55.55
CA ASN A 247 81.92 5.21 -56.53
C ASN A 247 81.23 3.82 -56.51
N GLN A 248 81.69 2.85 -57.33
CA GLN A 248 81.11 1.49 -57.43
C GLN A 248 81.04 0.75 -56.07
N THR A 249 81.99 1.00 -55.18
CA THR A 249 82.04 0.42 -53.82
C THR A 249 80.92 0.97 -52.94
N ASP A 250 80.53 2.23 -53.12
CA ASP A 250 79.40 2.82 -52.41
C ASP A 250 78.06 2.22 -52.87
N LEU A 251 77.92 1.91 -54.17
CA LEU A 251 76.73 1.23 -54.72
C LEU A 251 76.63 -0.23 -54.24
N GLU A 252 77.74 -0.95 -54.20
CA GLU A 252 77.78 -2.33 -53.66
C GLU A 252 77.52 -2.37 -52.15
N SER A 253 78.01 -1.36 -51.42
CA SER A 253 77.72 -1.18 -49.99
C SER A 253 76.24 -0.86 -49.75
N LEU A 254 75.64 -0.03 -50.60
CA LEU A 254 74.20 0.26 -50.55
C LEU A 254 73.36 -0.98 -50.87
N GLN A 255 73.76 -1.77 -51.88
CA GLN A 255 73.07 -3.02 -52.22
C GLN A 255 73.17 -4.05 -51.08
N SER A 256 74.32 -4.15 -50.42
CA SER A 256 74.50 -5.03 -49.25
C SER A 256 73.65 -4.55 -48.07
N ALA A 257 73.62 -3.25 -47.80
CA ALA A 257 72.76 -2.66 -46.77
C ALA A 257 71.27 -2.92 -47.05
N VAL A 258 70.82 -2.70 -48.29
CA VAL A 258 69.45 -2.97 -48.73
C VAL A 258 69.11 -4.46 -48.64
N ASN A 259 70.01 -5.36 -49.02
CA ASN A 259 69.79 -6.80 -48.92
C ASN A 259 69.73 -7.27 -47.45
N ASN A 260 70.60 -6.74 -46.59
CA ASN A 260 70.56 -7.00 -45.14
C ASN A 260 69.29 -6.43 -44.50
N GLN A 261 68.85 -5.23 -44.91
CA GLN A 261 67.59 -4.67 -44.44
C GLN A 261 66.39 -5.44 -44.96
N SER A 262 66.36 -5.90 -46.20
CA SER A 262 65.31 -6.81 -46.72
C SER A 262 65.27 -8.13 -45.93
N ALA A 263 66.42 -8.72 -45.59
CA ALA A 263 66.49 -9.91 -44.75
C ALA A 263 66.00 -9.65 -43.30
N THR A 264 66.25 -8.44 -42.78
CA THR A 264 65.79 -8.01 -41.44
C THR A 264 64.32 -7.59 -41.42
N ILE A 265 63.78 -7.14 -42.55
CA ILE A 265 62.36 -6.81 -42.73
C ILE A 265 61.54 -8.10 -42.89
N SER A 266 62.09 -9.12 -43.55
CA SER A 266 61.45 -10.46 -43.69
C SER A 266 61.35 -11.23 -42.36
N THR A 267 62.01 -10.77 -41.29
CA THR A 267 61.95 -11.34 -39.94
C THR A 267 61.14 -10.51 -38.94
N LYS A 268 60.52 -9.40 -39.36
CA LYS A 268 59.60 -8.61 -38.51
C LYS A 268 58.16 -8.78 -39.01
N ALA A 269 57.34 -9.46 -38.21
CA ALA A 269 55.98 -9.95 -38.48
C ALA A 269 55.94 -11.18 -39.41
N ASN A 270 56.25 -12.37 -38.87
CA ASN A 270 56.01 -13.64 -39.56
C ASN A 270 54.60 -14.18 -39.21
N GLN A 271 54.11 -15.19 -39.96
CA GLN A 271 52.80 -15.82 -39.71
C GLN A 271 52.65 -16.30 -38.25
N THR A 272 53.75 -16.66 -37.59
CA THR A 272 53.79 -17.07 -36.19
C THR A 272 53.32 -15.95 -35.25
N ASP A 273 53.70 -14.69 -35.49
CA ASP A 273 53.24 -13.56 -34.67
C ASP A 273 51.70 -13.38 -34.76
N LEU A 274 51.10 -13.65 -35.93
CA LEU A 274 49.64 -13.62 -36.12
C LEU A 274 48.95 -14.83 -35.48
N ASP A 275 49.55 -16.03 -35.60
CA ASP A 275 49.04 -17.25 -34.99
C ASP A 275 49.07 -17.18 -33.45
N ASP A 276 50.13 -16.58 -32.89
CA ASP A 276 50.28 -16.34 -31.45
C ASP A 276 49.25 -15.32 -30.96
N LEU A 277 49.02 -14.24 -31.72
CA LEU A 277 47.98 -13.25 -31.41
C LEU A 277 46.58 -13.88 -31.47
N GLN A 278 46.32 -14.73 -32.47
CA GLN A 278 45.06 -15.45 -32.61
C GLN A 278 44.85 -16.44 -31.46
N THR A 279 45.92 -17.12 -31.02
CA THR A 279 45.89 -18.05 -29.89
C THR A 279 45.66 -17.33 -28.56
N ASP A 280 46.32 -16.20 -28.32
CA ASP A 280 46.10 -15.36 -27.12
C ASP A 280 44.68 -14.79 -27.11
N LEU A 281 44.18 -14.31 -28.25
CA LEU A 281 42.81 -13.81 -28.38
C LEU A 281 41.78 -14.91 -28.08
N GLN A 282 41.95 -16.10 -28.67
CA GLN A 282 41.04 -17.23 -28.42
C GLN A 282 41.06 -17.64 -26.95
N THR A 283 42.24 -17.63 -26.32
CA THR A 283 42.40 -17.94 -24.89
C THR A 283 41.65 -16.93 -24.03
N LYS A 284 41.79 -15.63 -24.32
CA LYS A 284 41.08 -14.55 -23.60
C LYS A 284 39.57 -14.62 -23.80
N VAL A 285 39.09 -14.88 -25.03
CA VAL A 285 37.66 -15.04 -25.32
C VAL A 285 37.07 -16.22 -24.56
N ASN A 286 37.76 -17.36 -24.54
CA ASN A 286 37.32 -18.53 -23.80
C ASN A 286 37.27 -18.25 -22.29
N ALA A 287 38.28 -17.55 -21.74
CA ALA A 287 38.30 -17.16 -20.34
C ALA A 287 37.14 -16.21 -20.00
N ILE A 288 36.84 -15.22 -20.85
CA ILE A 288 35.68 -14.33 -20.68
C ILE A 288 34.39 -15.13 -20.68
N TYR A 289 34.22 -16.08 -21.62
CA TYR A 289 33.02 -16.91 -21.70
C TYR A 289 32.85 -17.80 -20.46
N SER A 290 33.92 -18.44 -20.00
CA SER A 290 33.90 -19.27 -18.79
C SER A 290 33.62 -18.46 -17.53
N ASN A 291 34.21 -17.27 -17.39
CA ASN A 291 33.94 -16.37 -16.27
C ASN A 291 32.49 -15.88 -16.31
N ALA A 292 31.97 -15.48 -17.48
CA ALA A 292 30.58 -15.06 -17.61
C ALA A 292 29.59 -16.19 -17.24
N LEU A 293 29.91 -17.44 -17.57
CA LEU A 293 29.09 -18.59 -17.19
C LEU A 293 29.16 -18.88 -15.68
N ALA A 294 30.35 -18.74 -15.09
CA ALA A 294 30.55 -18.87 -13.66
C ALA A 294 29.81 -17.77 -12.89
N ASP A 295 29.95 -16.51 -13.30
CA ASP A 295 29.24 -15.35 -12.75
C ASP A 295 27.72 -15.54 -12.86
N HIS A 296 27.23 -16.03 -14.02
CA HIS A 296 25.81 -16.35 -14.18
C HIS A 296 25.34 -17.43 -13.19
N THR A 297 26.14 -18.47 -12.98
CA THR A 297 25.85 -19.54 -12.02
C THR A 297 25.87 -19.01 -10.59
N GLU A 298 26.81 -18.14 -10.24
CA GLU A 298 26.92 -17.51 -8.92
C GLU A 298 25.72 -16.57 -8.66
N ILE A 299 25.30 -15.80 -9.66
CA ILE A 299 24.09 -14.97 -9.60
C ILE A 299 22.84 -15.83 -9.37
N VAL A 300 22.71 -16.97 -10.06
CA VAL A 300 21.58 -17.90 -9.87
C VAL A 300 21.59 -18.52 -8.47
N ASN A 301 22.75 -18.91 -7.96
CA ASN A 301 22.91 -19.45 -6.60
C ASN A 301 22.65 -18.40 -5.51
N ALA A 302 23.16 -17.17 -5.69
CA ALA A 302 22.92 -16.05 -4.80
C ALA A 302 21.43 -15.65 -4.75
N ARG A 303 20.70 -15.88 -5.85
CA ARG A 303 19.23 -15.72 -5.92
C ARG A 303 18.45 -16.89 -5.32
N GLY A 304 19.11 -17.93 -4.79
CA GLY A 304 18.46 -19.03 -4.06
C GLY A 304 17.44 -19.82 -4.89
N GLY A 305 17.61 -19.91 -6.21
CA GLY A 305 16.67 -20.61 -7.09
C GLY A 305 15.35 -19.87 -7.37
N GLN A 306 15.27 -18.57 -7.06
CA GLN A 306 14.09 -17.76 -7.42
C GLN A 306 13.88 -17.71 -8.94
N SER A 307 12.61 -17.82 -9.35
CA SER A 307 12.18 -17.76 -10.75
C SER A 307 12.59 -16.46 -11.46
N SER A 308 12.50 -16.46 -12.79
CA SER A 308 12.80 -15.27 -13.60
C SER A 308 11.94 -14.07 -13.19
N LEU A 309 12.39 -12.87 -13.53
CA LEU A 309 11.66 -11.65 -13.22
C LEU A 309 10.25 -11.69 -13.82
N ASP A 310 10.10 -12.25 -15.03
CA ASP A 310 8.83 -12.39 -15.73
C ASP A 310 7.84 -13.28 -14.95
N VAL A 311 8.28 -14.44 -14.47
CA VAL A 311 7.42 -15.35 -13.67
C VAL A 311 6.98 -14.69 -12.35
N ARG A 312 7.83 -13.86 -11.76
CA ARG A 312 7.50 -13.12 -10.53
C ARG A 312 6.50 -11.99 -10.82
N LEU A 313 6.61 -11.37 -12.00
CA LEU A 313 5.70 -10.30 -12.43
C LEU A 313 4.31 -10.88 -12.76
N ASP A 314 4.25 -11.98 -13.51
CA ASP A 314 3.00 -12.71 -13.78
C ASP A 314 2.31 -13.14 -12.47
N GLY A 315 3.10 -13.61 -11.49
CA GLY A 315 2.61 -13.96 -10.16
C GLY A 315 2.15 -12.76 -9.32
N LEU A 316 2.60 -11.55 -9.62
CA LEU A 316 2.13 -10.32 -8.97
C LEU A 316 0.85 -9.80 -9.61
N ASP A 317 0.73 -9.88 -10.94
CA ASP A 317 -0.48 -9.45 -11.67
C ASP A 317 -1.70 -10.30 -11.28
N ALA A 318 -1.50 -11.61 -11.11
CA ALA A 318 -2.54 -12.51 -10.58
C ALA A 318 -2.99 -12.08 -9.16
N LYS A 319 -2.04 -11.78 -8.27
CA LYS A 319 -2.33 -11.32 -6.90
C LYS A 319 -3.02 -9.96 -6.87
N TYR A 320 -2.66 -9.05 -7.77
CA TYR A 320 -3.31 -7.74 -7.88
C TYR A 320 -4.78 -7.89 -8.28
N THR A 321 -5.05 -8.77 -9.25
CA THR A 321 -6.42 -9.09 -9.70
C THR A 321 -7.26 -9.66 -8.54
N ASP A 322 -6.70 -10.59 -7.76
CA ASP A 322 -7.39 -11.15 -6.59
C ASP A 322 -7.73 -10.08 -5.53
N LEU A 323 -6.80 -9.14 -5.28
CA LEU A 323 -7.01 -8.04 -4.34
C LEU A 323 -8.10 -7.06 -4.81
N GLU A 324 -8.14 -6.73 -6.10
CA GLU A 324 -9.17 -5.84 -6.67
C GLU A 324 -10.57 -6.47 -6.55
N ASN A 325 -10.66 -7.79 -6.77
CA ASN A 325 -11.90 -8.56 -6.61
C ASN A 325 -12.37 -8.61 -5.15
N ASP A 326 -11.47 -8.87 -4.19
CA ASP A 326 -11.81 -8.85 -2.75
C ASP A 326 -12.25 -7.45 -2.30
N TYR A 327 -11.60 -6.40 -2.81
CA TYR A 327 -11.97 -5.01 -2.52
C TYR A 327 -13.40 -4.70 -3.01
N GLU A 328 -13.75 -5.04 -4.25
CA GLU A 328 -15.11 -4.78 -4.77
C GLU A 328 -16.18 -5.63 -4.05
N GLN A 329 -15.86 -6.87 -3.66
CA GLN A 329 -16.76 -7.68 -2.85
C GLN A 329 -17.01 -7.05 -1.47
N ASN A 330 -15.96 -6.64 -0.76
CA ASN A 330 -16.06 -6.02 0.56
C ASN A 330 -16.82 -4.69 0.50
N LYS A 331 -16.56 -3.87 -0.51
CA LYS A 331 -17.29 -2.62 -0.77
C LYS A 331 -18.79 -2.83 -1.00
N LYS A 332 -19.19 -3.90 -1.72
CA LYS A 332 -20.60 -4.24 -1.89
C LYS A 332 -21.26 -4.67 -0.58
N ILE A 333 -20.59 -5.53 0.20
CA ILE A 333 -21.07 -5.94 1.53
C ILE A 333 -21.26 -4.71 2.44
N GLU A 334 -20.30 -3.80 2.48
CA GLU A 334 -20.40 -2.57 3.26
C GLU A 334 -21.53 -1.66 2.79
N THR A 335 -21.72 -1.53 1.47
CA THR A 335 -22.78 -0.71 0.90
C THR A 335 -24.15 -1.24 1.29
N LEU A 336 -24.34 -2.57 1.25
CA LEU A 336 -25.58 -3.21 1.68
C LEU A 336 -25.85 -2.98 3.16
N ILE A 337 -24.83 -3.07 4.01
CA ILE A 337 -24.94 -2.80 5.45
C ILE A 337 -25.38 -1.36 5.72
N LYS A 338 -24.87 -0.38 4.95
CA LYS A 338 -25.08 1.05 5.21
C LYS A 338 -26.34 1.63 4.56
N HIS A 339 -26.70 1.19 3.36
CA HIS A 339 -27.66 1.92 2.51
C HIS A 339 -28.86 1.10 2.01
N GLY A 340 -28.85 -0.24 2.14
CA GLY A 340 -29.98 -1.08 1.70
C GLY A 340 -30.37 -0.91 0.22
N MET A 341 -29.41 -0.62 -0.66
CA MET A 341 -29.63 -0.57 -2.11
C MET A 341 -29.47 -1.97 -2.69
N TYR A 342 -30.43 -2.42 -3.48
CA TYR A 342 -30.47 -3.75 -4.07
C TYR A 342 -30.71 -3.67 -5.57
N ASP A 343 -30.00 -4.49 -6.35
CA ASP A 343 -30.15 -4.58 -7.81
C ASP A 343 -31.46 -5.28 -8.19
N TYR A 344 -31.89 -6.24 -7.36
CA TYR A 344 -33.13 -7.00 -7.57
C TYR A 344 -33.91 -7.18 -6.28
N ILE A 345 -35.24 -7.16 -6.38
CA ILE A 345 -36.17 -7.51 -5.31
C ILE A 345 -36.92 -8.78 -5.70
N VAL A 346 -36.88 -9.79 -4.85
CA VAL A 346 -37.69 -11.00 -4.97
C VAL A 346 -38.85 -10.92 -3.97
N ASP A 347 -40.07 -11.06 -4.45
CA ASP A 347 -41.28 -11.13 -3.63
C ASP A 347 -42.21 -12.18 -4.21
N ILE A 348 -42.48 -13.23 -3.44
CA ILE A 348 -43.37 -14.32 -3.86
C ILE A 348 -44.79 -13.84 -4.20
N ASN A 349 -45.21 -12.68 -3.68
CA ASN A 349 -46.51 -12.08 -3.97
C ASN A 349 -46.54 -11.26 -5.27
N GLY A 350 -45.42 -11.18 -5.99
CA GLY A 350 -45.32 -10.53 -7.30
C GLY A 350 -45.16 -9.01 -7.27
N THR A 351 -44.80 -8.42 -6.12
CA THR A 351 -44.53 -6.96 -6.03
C THR A 351 -43.05 -6.59 -6.22
N GLY A 352 -42.18 -7.59 -6.36
CA GLY A 352 -40.77 -7.43 -6.72
C GLY A 352 -40.51 -7.72 -8.20
N ASP A 353 -39.25 -7.66 -8.61
CA ASP A 353 -38.79 -7.98 -9.97
C ASP A 353 -38.96 -9.47 -10.30
N PHE A 354 -38.88 -10.34 -9.28
CA PHE A 354 -39.03 -11.78 -9.39
C PHE A 354 -39.94 -12.35 -8.31
N THR A 355 -40.58 -13.48 -8.59
CA THR A 355 -41.32 -14.28 -7.60
C THR A 355 -40.54 -15.51 -7.11
N SER A 356 -39.44 -15.86 -7.79
CA SER A 356 -38.57 -16.99 -7.48
C SER A 356 -37.15 -16.52 -7.23
N VAL A 357 -36.52 -17.07 -6.19
CA VAL A 357 -35.12 -16.75 -5.84
C VAL A 357 -34.16 -17.37 -6.86
N ALA A 358 -34.39 -18.62 -7.28
CA ALA A 358 -33.56 -19.30 -8.26
C ALA A 358 -33.63 -18.61 -9.62
N GLU A 359 -34.81 -18.15 -10.04
CA GLU A 359 -34.93 -17.40 -11.29
C GLU A 359 -34.17 -16.07 -11.22
N CYS A 360 -34.32 -15.32 -10.12
CA CYS A 360 -33.59 -14.08 -9.89
C CYS A 360 -32.07 -14.33 -9.95
N VAL A 361 -31.56 -15.29 -9.17
CA VAL A 361 -30.12 -15.62 -9.13
C VAL A 361 -29.63 -16.11 -10.49
N LYS A 362 -30.42 -16.85 -11.26
CA LYS A 362 -30.07 -17.27 -12.61
C LYS A 362 -29.85 -16.07 -13.54
N GLN A 363 -30.73 -15.06 -13.48
CA GLN A 363 -30.67 -13.86 -14.32
C GLN A 363 -29.68 -12.80 -13.80
N ALA A 364 -29.41 -12.80 -12.50
CA ALA A 364 -28.49 -11.87 -11.87
C ALA A 364 -27.08 -11.97 -12.47
N ALA A 365 -26.51 -10.79 -12.73
CA ALA A 365 -25.11 -10.64 -13.12
C ALA A 365 -24.17 -10.95 -11.95
N ASP A 366 -22.89 -11.16 -12.24
CA ASP A 366 -21.87 -11.29 -11.21
C ASP A 366 -21.85 -10.05 -10.29
N LEU A 367 -21.63 -10.30 -9.01
CA LEU A 367 -21.68 -9.33 -7.91
C LEU A 367 -23.04 -8.66 -7.67
N SER A 368 -24.16 -9.15 -8.22
CA SER A 368 -25.47 -8.54 -7.99
C SER A 368 -25.94 -8.66 -6.53
N THR A 369 -26.69 -7.67 -6.09
CA THR A 369 -27.32 -7.59 -4.77
C THR A 369 -28.81 -7.87 -4.86
N ILE A 370 -29.31 -8.78 -4.02
CA ILE A 370 -30.67 -9.33 -4.13
C ILE A 370 -31.33 -9.20 -2.76
N TYR A 371 -32.48 -8.53 -2.72
CA TYR A 371 -33.34 -8.47 -1.53
C TYR A 371 -34.50 -9.43 -1.67
N ILE A 372 -34.78 -10.21 -0.63
CA ILE A 372 -35.89 -11.17 -0.63
C ILE A 372 -36.89 -10.75 0.44
N LYS A 373 -38.14 -10.50 0.05
CA LYS A 373 -39.22 -10.22 0.99
C LYS A 373 -39.66 -11.49 1.73
N ASN A 374 -40.27 -11.31 2.89
CA ASN A 374 -40.79 -12.42 3.68
C ASN A 374 -41.75 -13.28 2.83
N GLY A 375 -41.57 -14.60 2.90
CA GLY A 375 -42.29 -15.57 2.09
C GLY A 375 -41.69 -16.97 2.22
N LEU A 376 -42.51 -17.97 1.91
CA LEU A 376 -42.10 -19.36 1.79
C LEU A 376 -41.86 -19.69 0.31
N TYR A 377 -40.61 -19.69 -0.11
CA TYR A 377 -40.17 -19.99 -1.47
C TYR A 377 -39.91 -21.49 -1.60
N GLU A 378 -40.94 -22.22 -2.05
CA GLU A 378 -40.92 -23.69 -2.13
C GLU A 378 -40.29 -24.23 -3.41
N ASN A 379 -39.59 -25.36 -3.26
CA ASN A 379 -38.92 -26.09 -4.34
C ASN A 379 -37.91 -25.25 -5.13
N GLU A 380 -37.29 -24.29 -4.44
CA GLU A 380 -36.21 -23.49 -4.99
C GLU A 380 -34.94 -24.31 -5.15
N ILE A 381 -34.20 -24.05 -6.23
CA ILE A 381 -32.87 -24.62 -6.48
C ILE A 381 -31.97 -23.45 -6.85
N VAL A 382 -31.51 -22.72 -5.85
CA VAL A 382 -30.73 -21.49 -6.03
C VAL A 382 -29.29 -21.84 -6.34
N LYS A 383 -28.89 -21.71 -7.61
CA LYS A 383 -27.53 -22.03 -8.07
C LYS A 383 -26.77 -20.77 -8.46
N ALA A 384 -25.89 -20.32 -7.58
CA ALA A 384 -24.95 -19.23 -7.83
C ALA A 384 -23.61 -19.77 -8.39
N TRP A 385 -23.68 -20.63 -9.40
CA TRP A 385 -22.49 -21.19 -10.03
C TRP A 385 -21.76 -20.14 -10.85
N LEU A 386 -20.43 -20.10 -10.72
CA LEU A 386 -19.55 -19.21 -11.48
C LEU A 386 -19.94 -17.71 -11.36
N LYS A 387 -20.66 -17.34 -10.30
CA LYS A 387 -21.00 -15.97 -9.97
C LYS A 387 -20.97 -15.77 -8.46
N THR A 388 -20.70 -14.55 -8.04
CA THR A 388 -20.81 -14.05 -6.68
C THR A 388 -22.08 -13.24 -6.57
N VAL A 389 -22.97 -13.54 -5.63
CA VAL A 389 -24.18 -12.75 -5.38
C VAL A 389 -24.35 -12.47 -3.88
N PHE A 390 -25.04 -11.37 -3.57
CA PHE A 390 -25.26 -10.94 -2.20
C PHE A 390 -26.75 -10.94 -1.90
N ILE A 391 -27.21 -11.96 -1.17
CA ILE A 391 -28.62 -12.22 -0.91
C ILE A 391 -28.95 -11.82 0.52
N VAL A 392 -29.87 -10.89 0.68
CA VAL A 392 -30.33 -10.39 1.97
C VAL A 392 -31.83 -10.57 2.07
N GLY A 393 -32.28 -11.38 3.03
CA GLY A 393 -33.70 -11.50 3.36
C GLY A 393 -34.19 -10.34 4.23
N GLU A 394 -35.48 -10.05 4.12
CA GLU A 394 -36.21 -9.11 4.97
C GLU A 394 -36.12 -9.51 6.45
N SER A 395 -36.19 -10.81 6.74
CA SER A 395 -35.98 -11.34 8.08
C SER A 395 -35.53 -12.79 8.07
N ARG A 396 -34.69 -13.14 9.06
CA ARG A 396 -34.16 -14.51 9.25
C ARG A 396 -35.25 -15.56 9.22
N ASP A 397 -36.32 -15.34 9.95
CA ASP A 397 -37.36 -16.35 10.18
C ASP A 397 -38.54 -16.21 9.19
N GLY A 398 -38.67 -15.08 8.50
CA GLY A 398 -39.76 -14.81 7.55
C GLY A 398 -39.42 -15.09 6.08
N VAL A 399 -38.14 -15.11 5.71
CA VAL A 399 -37.69 -15.55 4.38
C VAL A 399 -37.24 -17.00 4.46
N ILE A 400 -37.99 -17.92 3.83
CA ILE A 400 -37.70 -19.35 3.87
C ILE A 400 -37.52 -19.87 2.45
N ILE A 401 -36.30 -20.26 2.10
CA ILE A 401 -35.96 -20.92 0.84
C ILE A 401 -35.91 -22.42 1.10
N THR A 402 -36.77 -23.20 0.45
CA THR A 402 -36.88 -24.63 0.74
C THR A 402 -36.90 -25.49 -0.51
N ASN A 403 -36.38 -26.71 -0.38
CA ASN A 403 -36.46 -27.74 -1.38
C ASN A 403 -36.77 -29.08 -0.72
N SER A 404 -37.70 -29.84 -1.30
CA SER A 404 -38.12 -31.14 -0.79
C SER A 404 -37.78 -32.32 -1.72
N THR A 405 -36.87 -32.18 -2.69
CA THR A 405 -36.40 -33.33 -3.49
C THR A 405 -35.42 -34.20 -2.72
N GLY A 406 -34.67 -33.57 -1.81
CA GLY A 406 -33.59 -34.17 -1.02
C GLY A 406 -32.40 -34.72 -1.78
N GLU A 407 -32.33 -34.45 -3.08
CA GLU A 407 -31.25 -34.86 -3.94
C GLU A 407 -29.99 -34.01 -3.73
N TYR A 408 -28.84 -34.67 -3.66
CA TYR A 408 -27.52 -34.03 -3.54
C TYR A 408 -27.24 -32.99 -4.63
N ALA A 409 -27.73 -33.22 -5.86
CA ALA A 409 -27.49 -32.33 -6.99
C ALA A 409 -28.41 -31.09 -7.01
N THR A 410 -29.39 -31.02 -6.10
CA THR A 410 -30.38 -29.94 -6.03
C THR A 410 -30.63 -29.51 -4.57
N PRO A 411 -29.59 -29.08 -3.84
CA PRO A 411 -29.82 -28.46 -2.55
C PRO A 411 -30.66 -27.18 -2.74
N PRO A 412 -31.42 -26.74 -1.72
CA PRO A 412 -32.14 -25.47 -1.78
C PRO A 412 -31.24 -24.31 -2.23
N VAL A 413 -30.00 -24.25 -1.72
CA VAL A 413 -29.00 -23.27 -2.11
C VAL A 413 -27.64 -23.92 -2.35
N GLU A 414 -27.08 -23.66 -3.52
CA GLU A 414 -25.71 -24.03 -3.90
C GLU A 414 -24.90 -22.76 -4.24
N MET A 415 -24.01 -22.37 -3.33
CA MET A 415 -23.22 -21.15 -3.42
C MET A 415 -21.94 -21.26 -2.58
N GLY A 416 -20.81 -20.80 -3.11
CA GLY A 416 -19.50 -20.84 -2.46
C GLY A 416 -18.78 -19.49 -2.31
N THR A 417 -19.40 -18.38 -2.71
CA THR A 417 -18.87 -17.01 -2.58
C THR A 417 -20.03 -16.02 -2.48
N GLY A 418 -19.80 -14.85 -1.87
CA GLY A 418 -20.79 -13.77 -1.73
C GLY A 418 -21.32 -13.64 -0.31
N LEU A 419 -22.63 -13.36 -0.17
CA LEU A 419 -23.29 -13.15 1.12
C LEU A 419 -24.67 -13.83 1.15
N LEU A 420 -24.96 -14.53 2.24
CA LEU A 420 -26.31 -14.87 2.69
C LEU A 420 -26.57 -14.18 4.02
N ARG A 421 -27.64 -13.39 4.11
CA ARG A 421 -28.00 -12.72 5.36
C ARG A 421 -29.51 -12.72 5.61
N ASN A 422 -29.90 -12.83 6.88
CA ASN A 422 -31.28 -12.65 7.33
C ASN A 422 -32.28 -13.54 6.57
N LEU A 423 -31.99 -14.83 6.44
CA LEU A 423 -32.89 -15.78 5.79
C LEU A 423 -32.78 -17.18 6.40
N THR A 424 -33.74 -18.04 6.07
CA THR A 424 -33.74 -19.46 6.40
C THR A 424 -33.59 -20.29 5.12
N ILE A 425 -32.70 -21.27 5.15
CA ILE A 425 -32.55 -22.29 4.12
C ILE A 425 -32.97 -23.63 4.71
N TYR A 426 -33.90 -24.33 4.07
CA TYR A 426 -34.48 -25.55 4.62
C TYR A 426 -34.57 -26.69 3.60
N ALA A 427 -33.77 -27.73 3.81
CA ALA A 427 -33.84 -29.01 3.13
C ALA A 427 -34.81 -29.98 3.84
N LYS A 428 -35.99 -30.20 3.23
CA LYS A 428 -37.13 -30.95 3.79
C LYS A 428 -37.20 -32.40 3.33
N ASP A 429 -37.28 -33.38 4.23
CA ASP A 429 -37.36 -34.83 3.89
C ASP A 429 -38.58 -35.24 3.05
N PRO A 430 -38.42 -35.68 1.76
CA PRO A 430 -39.51 -36.31 1.03
C PRO A 430 -39.79 -37.73 1.50
N GLY A 431 -38.88 -38.34 2.28
CA GLY A 431 -38.87 -39.76 2.61
C GLY A 431 -38.38 -40.64 1.44
N GLY A 432 -37.82 -41.81 1.77
CA GLY A 432 -37.48 -42.85 0.79
C GLY A 432 -36.15 -42.66 0.05
N LEU A 433 -35.34 -41.68 0.41
CA LEU A 433 -34.00 -41.48 -0.17
C LEU A 433 -32.95 -42.42 0.44
N THR A 434 -32.02 -42.90 -0.39
CA THR A 434 -30.87 -43.69 0.07
C THR A 434 -29.76 -42.78 0.62
N PRO A 435 -28.90 -43.26 1.53
CA PRO A 435 -27.86 -42.43 2.16
C PRO A 435 -26.93 -41.70 1.18
N LYS A 436 -26.68 -42.27 -0.02
CA LYS A 436 -25.80 -41.69 -1.05
C LYS A 436 -26.40 -40.46 -1.74
N ASN A 437 -27.73 -40.33 -1.75
CA ASN A 437 -28.42 -39.29 -2.53
C ASN A 437 -28.84 -38.08 -1.68
N LYS A 438 -28.60 -38.11 -0.38
CA LYS A 438 -29.03 -37.04 0.54
C LYS A 438 -28.23 -35.76 0.30
N GLY A 439 -28.90 -34.67 -0.04
CA GLY A 439 -28.28 -33.35 -0.21
C GLY A 439 -28.06 -32.58 1.09
N TYR A 440 -27.42 -31.43 1.00
CA TYR A 440 -27.32 -30.46 2.10
C TYR A 440 -28.44 -29.41 1.98
N ALA A 441 -28.64 -28.57 3.00
CA ALA A 441 -29.52 -27.40 2.84
C ALA A 441 -28.79 -26.28 2.09
N LEU A 442 -27.58 -25.96 2.56
CA LEU A 442 -26.60 -25.13 1.90
C LEU A 442 -25.43 -26.00 1.45
N HIS A 443 -25.03 -25.89 0.20
CA HIS A 443 -23.87 -26.60 -0.32
C HIS A 443 -22.89 -25.63 -0.97
N SER A 444 -21.65 -25.63 -0.49
CA SER A 444 -20.59 -24.74 -0.94
C SER A 444 -19.51 -25.54 -1.65
N GLU A 445 -19.82 -25.98 -2.87
CA GLU A 445 -18.87 -26.72 -3.71
C GLU A 445 -18.54 -26.00 -5.01
N SER A 446 -19.32 -24.98 -5.41
CA SER A 446 -19.09 -24.20 -6.63
C SER A 446 -18.59 -22.80 -6.30
N SER A 447 -17.40 -22.43 -6.79
CA SER A 447 -16.81 -21.10 -6.63
C SER A 447 -16.31 -20.52 -7.95
N VAL A 448 -16.23 -19.19 -8.02
CA VAL A 448 -15.50 -18.49 -9.09
C VAL A 448 -14.01 -18.51 -8.73
N TYR A 449 -13.13 -18.74 -9.70
CA TYR A 449 -11.67 -18.72 -9.48
C TYR A 449 -11.15 -17.39 -8.96
N ASN A 450 -11.93 -16.32 -8.95
CA ASN A 450 -11.47 -14.97 -8.66
C ASN A 450 -12.07 -14.37 -7.38
N TYR A 451 -13.02 -15.04 -6.75
CA TYR A 451 -13.68 -14.57 -5.52
C TYR A 451 -13.69 -15.70 -4.50
N TYR A 452 -12.93 -15.50 -3.42
CA TYR A 452 -12.65 -16.55 -2.46
C TYR A 452 -13.35 -16.35 -1.13
N LYS A 453 -14.27 -15.39 -0.99
CA LYS A 453 -14.89 -15.07 0.29
C LYS A 453 -16.38 -15.40 0.28
N PHE A 454 -16.84 -16.15 1.29
CA PHE A 454 -18.25 -16.43 1.49
C PHE A 454 -18.69 -16.08 2.91
N GLU A 455 -19.68 -15.22 3.03
CA GLU A 455 -20.26 -14.81 4.31
C GLU A 455 -21.68 -15.35 4.49
N VAL A 456 -21.94 -15.95 5.65
CA VAL A 456 -23.28 -16.37 6.10
C VAL A 456 -23.54 -15.70 7.44
N ASP A 457 -24.57 -14.87 7.52
CA ASP A 457 -24.76 -13.96 8.65
C ASP A 457 -26.23 -13.89 9.09
N ASN A 458 -26.51 -14.20 10.36
CA ASN A 458 -27.87 -14.18 10.91
C ASN A 458 -28.86 -15.04 10.09
N CYS A 459 -28.49 -16.29 9.82
CA CYS A 459 -29.30 -17.24 9.05
C CYS A 459 -29.71 -18.45 9.90
N ASN A 460 -30.78 -19.13 9.50
CA ASN A 460 -31.05 -20.51 9.91
C ASN A 460 -30.79 -21.42 8.71
N ILE A 461 -29.98 -22.46 8.88
CA ILE A 461 -29.68 -23.45 7.86
C ILE A 461 -30.13 -24.79 8.43
N ILE A 462 -31.15 -25.39 7.82
CA ILE A 462 -31.91 -26.51 8.39
C ILE A 462 -31.90 -27.68 7.41
N SER A 463 -31.54 -28.88 7.87
CA SER A 463 -31.67 -30.11 7.09
C SER A 463 -32.21 -31.25 7.94
N ASP A 464 -33.29 -31.87 7.47
CA ASP A 464 -33.95 -32.99 8.17
C ASP A 464 -33.15 -34.31 8.11
N TRP A 465 -32.17 -34.46 7.21
CA TRP A 465 -31.63 -35.79 6.86
C TRP A 465 -30.09 -35.90 6.76
N ARG A 466 -29.35 -34.78 6.60
CA ARG A 466 -27.87 -34.69 6.42
C ARG A 466 -27.41 -33.37 7.03
N GLN A 467 -26.12 -33.03 6.92
CA GLN A 467 -25.62 -31.76 7.40
C GLN A 467 -26.33 -30.58 6.76
N SER A 468 -26.63 -29.59 7.58
CA SER A 468 -27.29 -28.38 7.13
C SER A 468 -26.41 -27.62 6.15
N TRP A 469 -25.09 -27.62 6.39
CA TRP A 469 -24.10 -27.07 5.49
C TRP A 469 -23.04 -28.11 5.12
N GLY A 470 -22.96 -28.43 3.82
CA GLY A 470 -21.82 -29.12 3.23
C GLY A 470 -20.83 -28.11 2.66
N MET A 471 -19.62 -28.08 3.21
CA MET A 471 -18.57 -27.16 2.81
C MET A 471 -17.52 -27.92 2.01
N GLY A 472 -17.53 -27.71 0.69
CA GLY A 472 -16.48 -28.16 -0.20
C GLY A 472 -15.23 -27.31 0.01
N MET A 473 -14.16 -27.95 0.45
CA MET A 473 -12.95 -27.30 0.95
C MET A 473 -12.00 -26.91 -0.19
N ARG A 474 -12.48 -26.06 -1.11
CA ARG A 474 -11.66 -25.55 -2.23
C ARG A 474 -10.55 -24.62 -1.76
N GLY A 475 -9.40 -24.65 -2.44
CA GLY A 475 -8.25 -23.81 -2.12
C GLY A 475 -8.52 -22.31 -2.24
N GLY A 476 -7.89 -21.53 -1.37
CA GLY A 476 -7.99 -20.07 -1.31
C GLY A 476 -9.20 -19.55 -0.54
N MET A 477 -10.17 -20.41 -0.21
CA MET A 477 -11.46 -19.99 0.35
C MET A 477 -11.36 -19.43 1.76
N VAL A 478 -12.16 -18.38 2.00
CA VAL A 478 -12.42 -17.74 3.27
C VAL A 478 -13.91 -17.83 3.57
N TYR A 479 -14.27 -18.72 4.49
CA TYR A 479 -15.64 -18.89 4.95
C TYR A 479 -15.85 -18.18 6.28
N ASN A 480 -16.87 -17.32 6.36
CA ASN A 480 -17.27 -16.63 7.59
C ASN A 480 -18.73 -16.91 7.90
N ALA A 481 -19.00 -17.54 9.03
CA ALA A 481 -20.34 -17.72 9.57
C ALA A 481 -20.48 -16.95 10.89
N ARG A 482 -21.51 -16.11 10.98
CA ARG A 482 -21.77 -15.27 12.16
C ARG A 482 -23.22 -15.38 12.58
N ASN A 483 -23.47 -15.69 13.86
CA ASN A 483 -24.82 -15.77 14.40
C ASN A 483 -25.74 -16.70 13.57
N VAL A 484 -25.23 -17.85 13.15
CA VAL A 484 -25.95 -18.81 12.31
C VAL A 484 -26.40 -20.01 13.14
N ASN A 485 -27.64 -20.45 12.92
CA ASN A 485 -28.15 -21.70 13.47
C ASN A 485 -28.09 -22.79 12.40
N PHE A 486 -27.24 -23.79 12.61
CA PHE A 486 -27.05 -24.96 11.76
C PHE A 486 -27.80 -26.15 12.36
N ASP A 487 -29.08 -26.26 12.06
CA ASP A 487 -29.93 -27.37 12.49
C ASP A 487 -29.79 -28.54 11.52
N GLY A 488 -29.04 -29.55 11.95
CA GLY A 488 -28.40 -30.54 11.09
C GLY A 488 -26.88 -30.46 11.13
N GLY A 489 -26.25 -29.49 11.80
CA GLY A 489 -24.79 -29.45 11.90
C GLY A 489 -24.06 -29.16 10.58
N VAL A 490 -22.74 -29.26 10.58
CA VAL A 490 -21.84 -28.81 9.51
C VAL A 490 -20.85 -29.90 9.13
N TYR A 491 -20.58 -30.05 7.83
CA TYR A 491 -19.60 -30.99 7.30
C TYR A 491 -18.61 -30.29 6.37
N PHE A 492 -17.34 -30.26 6.78
CA PHE A 492 -16.23 -29.94 5.89
C PHE A 492 -15.81 -31.20 5.14
N HIS A 493 -16.26 -31.32 3.90
CA HIS A 493 -15.92 -32.46 3.06
C HIS A 493 -14.75 -32.12 2.14
N ASP A 494 -14.06 -33.15 1.67
CA ASP A 494 -12.97 -33.00 0.72
C ASP A 494 -13.45 -32.35 -0.59
N ASN A 495 -12.55 -31.66 -1.26
CA ASN A 495 -12.73 -31.27 -2.65
C ASN A 495 -12.19 -32.40 -3.53
N GLU A 496 -13.04 -33.15 -4.23
CA GLU A 496 -12.62 -34.29 -5.08
C GLU A 496 -11.71 -33.89 -6.29
N HIS A 497 -11.10 -32.69 -6.29
CA HIS A 497 -10.39 -32.07 -7.41
C HIS A 497 -9.12 -31.33 -6.96
N ALA A 498 -8.07 -31.44 -7.78
CA ALA A 498 -6.64 -31.18 -7.55
C ALA A 498 -6.17 -29.77 -7.10
N ASN A 499 -6.98 -28.98 -6.40
CA ASN A 499 -6.74 -27.55 -6.13
C ASN A 499 -6.90 -27.14 -4.65
N GLY A 500 -6.67 -28.01 -3.66
CA GLY A 500 -6.65 -27.56 -2.27
C GLY A 500 -5.33 -26.87 -1.94
N THR A 501 -5.45 -25.61 -1.59
CA THR A 501 -4.39 -24.76 -1.05
C THR A 501 -4.85 -24.26 0.32
N VAL A 502 -4.39 -23.10 0.77
CA VAL A 502 -4.77 -22.53 2.08
C VAL A 502 -6.28 -22.24 2.15
N GLN A 503 -6.96 -22.66 3.20
CA GLN A 503 -8.33 -22.24 3.54
C GLN A 503 -8.37 -21.55 4.90
N ARG A 504 -9.27 -20.59 5.06
CA ARG A 504 -9.53 -19.93 6.35
C ARG A 504 -11.01 -19.99 6.67
N ILE A 505 -11.35 -20.47 7.85
CA ILE A 505 -12.73 -20.78 8.20
C ILE A 505 -13.02 -20.22 9.58
N PHE A 506 -14.06 -19.38 9.67
CA PHE A 506 -14.39 -18.66 10.88
C PHE A 506 -15.86 -18.85 11.22
N PHE A 507 -16.13 -19.41 12.41
CA PHE A 507 -17.46 -19.48 13.00
C PHE A 507 -17.48 -18.63 14.27
N ASP A 508 -18.36 -17.64 14.32
CA ASP A 508 -18.52 -16.75 15.46
C ASP A 508 -19.98 -16.74 15.94
N THR A 509 -20.21 -17.18 17.18
CA THR A 509 -21.53 -17.20 17.84
C THR A 509 -22.55 -18.05 17.07
N CYS A 510 -22.13 -19.22 16.58
CA CYS A 510 -22.98 -20.13 15.81
C CYS A 510 -23.43 -21.33 16.66
N ASN A 511 -24.62 -21.83 16.36
CA ASN A 511 -25.14 -23.07 16.93
C ASN A 511 -25.05 -24.18 15.88
N MET A 512 -24.48 -25.32 16.22
CA MET A 512 -24.41 -26.52 15.38
C MET A 512 -25.09 -27.64 16.16
N THR A 513 -26.34 -27.93 15.82
CA THR A 513 -27.16 -28.86 16.58
C THR A 513 -27.66 -29.98 15.70
N ARG A 514 -27.75 -31.18 16.27
CA ARG A 514 -28.46 -32.31 15.66
C ARG A 514 -29.38 -32.98 16.65
N GLU A 515 -30.62 -33.16 16.21
CA GLU A 515 -31.65 -33.92 16.95
C GLU A 515 -31.71 -35.39 16.56
N ASP A 516 -31.01 -35.80 15.49
CA ASP A 516 -30.92 -37.19 15.06
C ASP A 516 -29.59 -37.84 15.50
N THR A 517 -29.33 -39.04 14.97
CA THR A 517 -28.17 -39.85 15.32
C THR A 517 -26.84 -39.42 14.69
N ASN A 518 -26.81 -38.36 13.87
CA ASN A 518 -25.59 -37.91 13.20
C ASN A 518 -24.84 -36.86 14.03
N GLU A 519 -23.65 -36.49 13.59
CA GLU A 519 -22.75 -35.62 14.33
C GLU A 519 -22.90 -34.15 13.93
N ALA A 520 -22.72 -33.27 14.91
CA ALA A 520 -22.96 -31.84 14.74
C ALA A 520 -21.86 -31.13 13.96
N LEU A 521 -20.63 -31.66 14.05
CA LEU A 521 -19.49 -31.19 13.28
C LEU A 521 -18.73 -32.38 12.71
N ILE A 522 -18.50 -32.37 11.39
CA ILE A 522 -17.68 -33.37 10.71
C ILE A 522 -16.52 -32.67 10.00
N MET A 523 -15.30 -33.10 10.30
CA MET A 523 -14.06 -32.56 9.74
C MET A 523 -13.32 -33.64 8.97
N GLN A 524 -13.16 -33.46 7.67
CA GLN A 524 -12.43 -34.40 6.81
C GLN A 524 -11.14 -33.79 6.27
N ASP A 525 -10.09 -34.60 6.22
CA ASP A 525 -8.82 -34.25 5.60
C ASP A 525 -9.00 -33.98 4.09
N GLN A 526 -8.22 -33.03 3.59
CA GLN A 526 -8.21 -32.62 2.19
C GLN A 526 -7.35 -33.51 1.30
N GLN A 527 -6.68 -34.51 1.89
CA GLN A 527 -5.93 -35.54 1.16
C GLN A 527 -4.83 -34.96 0.25
N MET A 528 -4.32 -33.77 0.59
CA MET A 528 -3.31 -33.05 -0.18
C MET A 528 -2.20 -32.57 0.74
N SER A 529 -0.96 -32.80 0.32
CA SER A 529 0.24 -32.50 1.12
C SER A 529 0.50 -31.00 1.31
N ASN A 530 -0.13 -30.15 0.51
CA ASN A 530 -0.06 -28.69 0.55
C ASN A 530 -1.33 -28.03 1.10
N ALA A 531 -2.28 -28.81 1.61
CA ALA A 531 -3.47 -28.26 2.26
C ALA A 531 -3.10 -27.66 3.63
N ASP A 532 -3.61 -26.45 3.89
CA ASP A 532 -3.39 -25.72 5.13
C ASP A 532 -4.70 -25.04 5.52
N ILE A 533 -5.38 -25.57 6.52
CA ILE A 533 -6.72 -25.17 6.93
C ILE A 533 -6.63 -24.51 8.29
N ASP A 534 -6.73 -23.17 8.31
CA ASP A 534 -6.83 -22.39 9.53
C ASP A 534 -8.31 -22.24 9.90
N VAL A 535 -8.73 -22.89 10.98
CA VAL A 535 -10.12 -22.88 11.44
C VAL A 535 -10.24 -22.23 12.81
N ARG A 536 -11.22 -21.34 12.96
CA ARG A 536 -11.56 -20.67 14.22
C ARG A 536 -13.01 -20.91 14.59
N PHE A 537 -13.23 -21.28 15.84
CA PHE A 537 -14.56 -21.34 16.44
C PHE A 537 -14.60 -20.42 17.66
N ASN A 538 -15.58 -19.52 17.72
CA ASN A 538 -15.73 -18.57 18.80
C ASN A 538 -17.15 -18.56 19.33
N ARG A 539 -17.30 -18.87 20.61
CA ARG A 539 -18.59 -18.87 21.31
C ARG A 539 -19.63 -19.71 20.57
N CYS A 540 -19.19 -20.82 19.99
CA CYS A 540 -20.07 -21.74 19.28
C CYS A 540 -20.65 -22.78 20.25
N PHE A 541 -21.91 -23.11 20.02
CA PHE A 541 -22.58 -24.21 20.72
C PHE A 541 -22.73 -25.39 19.76
N ILE A 542 -22.07 -26.49 20.05
CA ILE A 542 -22.09 -27.73 19.27
C ILE A 542 -22.76 -28.80 20.14
N LYS A 543 -23.73 -29.51 19.57
CA LYS A 543 -24.46 -30.57 20.29
C LYS A 543 -25.05 -31.61 19.33
N SER A 544 -24.86 -32.90 19.63
CA SER A 544 -25.53 -34.03 18.95
C SER A 544 -26.36 -34.87 19.94
N LEU A 545 -27.42 -35.53 19.46
CA LEU A 545 -28.23 -36.44 20.28
C LEU A 545 -27.42 -37.66 20.77
N GLN A 546 -26.42 -38.12 20.01
CA GLN A 546 -25.60 -39.29 20.40
C GLN A 546 -24.50 -38.98 21.43
N GLY A 547 -24.23 -37.70 21.70
CA GLY A 547 -23.04 -37.30 22.48
C GLY A 547 -21.73 -37.39 21.70
N THR A 548 -21.76 -37.73 20.42
CA THR A 548 -20.63 -37.59 19.47
C THR A 548 -20.78 -36.26 18.74
N GLU A 549 -20.29 -35.20 19.37
CA GLU A 549 -20.49 -33.83 18.91
C GLU A 549 -19.60 -33.48 17.71
N ILE A 550 -18.38 -34.05 17.67
CA ILE A 550 -17.41 -33.85 16.60
C ILE A 550 -16.88 -35.19 16.08
N LEU A 551 -16.87 -35.35 14.76
CA LEU A 551 -16.09 -36.40 14.09
C LEU A 551 -14.98 -35.85 13.24
N PHE A 552 -13.92 -36.63 13.22
CA PHE A 552 -12.69 -36.35 12.52
C PHE A 552 -12.35 -37.53 11.60
N PHE A 553 -12.10 -37.27 10.32
CA PHE A 553 -11.81 -38.30 9.29
C PHE A 553 -10.53 -38.01 8.50
N LYS A 554 -9.51 -38.87 8.63
CA LYS A 554 -8.22 -38.73 7.92
C LYS A 554 -8.06 -39.71 6.77
N TRP A 555 -7.20 -39.37 5.82
CA TRP A 555 -6.79 -40.29 4.75
C TRP A 555 -5.74 -41.29 5.23
N ASP A 556 -6.05 -42.58 5.10
CA ASP A 556 -5.09 -43.66 5.28
C ASP A 556 -4.32 -43.88 3.96
N THR A 557 -3.07 -43.42 3.94
CA THR A 557 -2.20 -43.55 2.77
C THR A 557 -1.85 -45.00 2.43
N ILE A 558 -1.94 -45.93 3.39
CA ILE A 558 -1.60 -47.34 3.19
C ILE A 558 -2.75 -48.07 2.51
N ASN A 559 -3.96 -47.91 3.05
CA ASN A 559 -5.15 -48.62 2.58
C ASN A 559 -5.97 -47.83 1.56
N THR A 560 -5.56 -46.59 1.24
CA THR A 560 -6.21 -45.70 0.28
C THR A 560 -7.70 -45.49 0.59
N ASN A 561 -8.01 -45.24 1.86
CA ASN A 561 -9.37 -45.03 2.33
C ASN A 561 -9.45 -43.96 3.43
N VAL A 562 -10.66 -43.47 3.68
CA VAL A 562 -10.93 -42.52 4.77
C VAL A 562 -11.26 -43.30 6.05
N ILE A 563 -10.59 -42.96 7.15
CA ILE A 563 -10.75 -43.62 8.45
C ILE A 563 -11.03 -42.60 9.57
N PRO A 564 -11.71 -43.00 10.67
CA PRO A 564 -11.86 -42.15 11.84
C PRO A 564 -10.50 -41.77 12.46
N ALA A 565 -10.45 -40.59 13.08
CA ALA A 565 -9.29 -40.05 13.76
C ALA A 565 -9.66 -39.52 15.15
N THR A 566 -8.64 -39.23 15.97
CA THR A 566 -8.83 -38.92 17.40
C THR A 566 -8.96 -37.42 17.72
N GLY A 567 -8.64 -36.54 16.76
CA GLY A 567 -8.71 -35.08 16.90
C GLY A 567 -7.59 -34.39 16.12
N PHE A 568 -7.43 -33.07 16.24
CA PHE A 568 -6.48 -32.26 15.45
C PHE A 568 -5.04 -32.79 15.37
N VAL A 569 -4.55 -33.51 16.38
CA VAL A 569 -3.21 -34.13 16.36
C VAL A 569 -3.01 -35.13 15.22
N ASP A 570 -4.10 -35.73 14.74
CA ASP A 570 -4.12 -36.66 13.61
C ASP A 570 -4.30 -35.95 12.24
N PHE A 571 -4.48 -34.62 12.23
CA PHE A 571 -4.78 -33.79 11.06
C PHE A 571 -3.73 -32.70 10.88
N PRO A 572 -2.55 -33.02 10.33
CA PRO A 572 -1.48 -32.04 10.18
C PRO A 572 -1.86 -30.86 9.27
N SER A 573 -2.87 -31.04 8.39
CA SER A 573 -3.40 -30.01 7.51
C SER A 573 -4.36 -29.04 8.25
N TRP A 574 -4.91 -29.42 9.40
CA TRP A 574 -5.87 -28.60 10.15
C TRP A 574 -5.19 -27.90 11.33
N GLY A 575 -5.13 -26.57 11.27
CA GLY A 575 -4.74 -25.70 12.38
C GLY A 575 -5.97 -25.15 13.10
N LEU A 576 -6.15 -25.51 14.37
CA LEU A 576 -7.08 -24.78 15.23
C LEU A 576 -6.46 -23.43 15.59
N ASN A 577 -7.11 -22.36 15.17
CA ASN A 577 -6.68 -21.00 15.37
C ASN A 577 -6.61 -20.68 16.88
N SER A 578 -5.53 -20.03 17.32
CA SER A 578 -5.30 -19.68 18.74
C SER A 578 -6.30 -18.69 19.32
N PHE A 579 -7.09 -18.03 18.47
CA PHE A 579 -8.19 -17.20 18.89
C PHE A 579 -9.50 -17.98 19.02
N SER A 580 -9.51 -19.31 19.03
CA SER A 580 -10.73 -20.11 19.24
C SER A 580 -11.05 -20.24 20.73
N TRP A 581 -12.20 -19.73 21.17
CA TRP A 581 -12.57 -19.73 22.58
C TRP A 581 -14.08 -19.73 22.85
N GLY A 582 -14.47 -20.18 24.04
CA GLY A 582 -15.85 -20.11 24.53
C GLY A 582 -16.79 -21.11 23.88
N ASN A 583 -16.26 -22.17 23.25
CA ASN A 583 -17.04 -23.20 22.59
C ASN A 583 -17.53 -24.27 23.60
N SER A 584 -18.68 -24.89 23.35
CA SER A 584 -19.16 -26.01 24.18
C SER A 584 -18.22 -27.23 24.15
N GLU A 585 -17.56 -27.44 23.02
CA GLU A 585 -16.61 -28.54 22.81
C GLU A 585 -15.21 -28.15 23.26
N ALA A 586 -14.67 -28.88 24.23
CA ALA A 586 -13.32 -28.66 24.73
C ALA A 586 -12.25 -28.75 23.63
N ALA A 587 -12.44 -29.66 22.66
CA ALA A 587 -11.50 -29.86 21.55
C ALA A 587 -11.42 -28.68 20.57
N LEU A 588 -12.36 -27.72 20.63
CA LEU A 588 -12.39 -26.52 19.79
C LEU A 588 -11.91 -25.26 20.54
N ASN A 589 -11.45 -25.39 21.78
CA ASN A 589 -10.87 -24.29 22.53
C ASN A 589 -9.34 -24.43 22.50
N ALA A 590 -8.65 -23.37 22.08
CA ALA A 590 -7.20 -23.37 21.86
C ALA A 590 -6.39 -22.99 23.12
#